data_AF-A0A1D8MT02-F1
#
_entry.id   AF-A0A1D8MT02-F1
#
_cell.length_a   1.000
_cell.length_b   1.000
_cell.length_c   1.000
_cell.angle_alpha   90.00
_cell.angle_beta   90.00
_cell.angle_gamma   90.00
#
_symmetry.space_group_name_H-M   'P 1'
#
loop_
_entity.id
_entity.type
_entity.pdbx_description
1 polymer ?
#
loop_
_entity_poly.entity_id
_entity_poly.type
_entity_poly.pdbx_seq_one_letter_code
_entity_poly.pdbx_strand_id
1 'polypeptide(L)'
;MRVLLKLSSLKDQAYNPSYHVDLQGAVYRKLEEAGLEDVHDNRPFKFFSFSNVFPPEDIKQGDNRTFILASSNRKIVEKFAEVSEKNDRLEFGEQQYSIKDTSKISVDPGEKGKMITGTPIVVRIAKEKAAEYGIEGNHQQIYWKMKHDSQAFIDRIEENLAHKYETYYNREPPDRPYFTGYTPRKEVAVPLKYAEGTDTVVGTTWELEYECHNREMYRLIQMAYDSGLGELNATGFGFMNKVND
;
A
#
# COMPACT_ATOMS: atom_id res chain seq x y z
N MET A 1 9.86 -7.41 2.22
CA MET A 1 9.84 -7.81 3.64
C MET A 1 8.82 -6.96 4.38
N ARG A 2 8.29 -7.41 5.51
CA ARG A 2 7.29 -6.67 6.30
C ARG A 2 7.61 -6.70 7.78
N VAL A 3 7.10 -5.70 8.48
CA VAL A 3 7.02 -5.64 9.93
C VAL A 3 5.54 -5.60 10.32
N LEU A 4 5.15 -6.52 11.19
CA LEU A 4 3.83 -6.62 11.79
C LEU A 4 3.94 -6.15 13.22
N LEU A 5 3.10 -5.17 13.57
CA LEU A 5 2.92 -4.69 14.93
C LEU A 5 1.61 -5.23 15.49
N LYS A 6 1.67 -5.93 16.63
CA LYS A 6 0.47 -6.19 17.43
C LYS A 6 0.26 -5.03 18.38
N LEU A 7 -0.94 -4.51 18.39
CA LEU A 7 -1.32 -3.29 19.08
C LEU A 7 -2.39 -3.60 20.12
N SER A 8 -2.37 -2.87 21.22
CA SER A 8 -3.45 -2.84 22.21
C SER A 8 -3.94 -1.41 22.34
N SER A 9 -5.24 -1.21 22.19
CA SER A 9 -5.89 0.08 22.40
C SER A 9 -5.67 0.58 23.82
N LEU A 10 -5.46 1.88 23.96
CA LEU A 10 -5.17 2.50 25.26
C LEU A 10 -6.35 3.24 25.89
N LYS A 11 -7.41 3.43 25.11
CA LYS A 11 -8.66 4.07 25.52
C LYS A 11 -9.80 3.57 24.62
N ASP A 12 -11.02 3.97 24.93
CA ASP A 12 -12.15 3.77 24.02
C ASP A 12 -12.06 4.78 22.85
N GLN A 13 -12.25 4.29 21.63
CA GLN A 13 -11.98 5.04 20.39
C GLN A 13 -13.00 4.63 19.33
N ALA A 14 -13.69 5.60 18.75
CA ALA A 14 -14.55 5.36 17.61
C ALA A 14 -13.72 5.08 16.35
N TYR A 15 -14.18 4.17 15.51
CA TYR A 15 -13.57 4.00 14.20
C TYR A 15 -13.86 5.23 13.32
N ASN A 16 -12.82 5.99 13.03
CA ASN A 16 -12.87 7.10 12.09
C ASN A 16 -12.26 6.63 10.76
N PRO A 17 -12.98 6.65 9.63
CA PRO A 17 -12.45 6.24 8.32
C PRO A 17 -11.55 7.30 7.64
N SER A 18 -11.44 8.51 8.20
CA SER A 18 -10.64 9.62 7.65
C SER A 18 -9.27 9.75 8.33
N TYR A 19 -8.57 8.64 8.57
CA TYR A 19 -7.31 8.61 9.34
C TYR A 19 -6.04 8.47 8.51
N HIS A 20 -6.16 8.35 7.17
CA HIS A 20 -5.03 8.00 6.32
C HIS A 20 -3.88 9.01 6.37
N VAL A 21 -4.18 10.31 6.39
CA VAL A 21 -3.16 11.38 6.50
C VAL A 21 -2.49 11.35 7.87
N ASP A 22 -3.27 11.19 8.95
CA ASP A 22 -2.72 11.08 10.31
C ASP A 22 -1.84 9.84 10.49
N LEU A 23 -2.28 8.69 9.97
CA LEU A 23 -1.53 7.44 10.01
C LEU A 23 -0.27 7.53 9.16
N GLN A 24 -0.32 8.14 7.98
CA GLN A 24 0.86 8.47 7.19
C GLN A 24 1.85 9.30 8.02
N GLY A 25 1.37 10.34 8.71
CA GLY A 25 2.21 11.14 9.59
C GLY A 25 2.86 10.32 10.70
N ALA A 26 2.13 9.38 11.33
CA ALA A 26 2.69 8.49 12.34
C ALA A 26 3.75 7.52 11.78
N VAL A 27 3.55 7.01 10.58
CA VAL A 27 4.55 6.19 9.88
C VAL A 27 5.81 7.00 9.63
N TYR A 28 5.69 8.22 9.11
CA TYR A 28 6.85 9.07 8.85
C TYR A 28 7.58 9.48 10.14
N ARG A 29 6.86 9.82 11.23
CA ARG A 29 7.50 10.07 12.54
C ARG A 29 8.33 8.88 13.01
N LYS A 30 7.81 7.65 12.89
CA LYS A 30 8.58 6.45 13.23
C LYS A 30 9.78 6.22 12.31
N LEU A 31 9.69 6.59 11.03
CA LEU A 31 10.82 6.53 10.10
C LEU A 31 11.89 7.58 10.44
N GLU A 32 11.49 8.79 10.83
CA GLU A 32 12.37 9.85 11.32
C GLU A 32 13.09 9.43 12.61
N GLU A 33 12.36 8.89 13.59
CA GLU A 33 12.93 8.27 14.80
C GLU A 33 13.95 7.15 14.47
N ALA A 34 13.79 6.49 13.32
CA ALA A 34 14.67 5.45 12.80
C ALA A 34 15.90 5.99 12.05
N GLY A 35 16.04 7.31 11.92
CA GLY A 35 17.08 7.96 11.10
C GLY A 35 16.89 7.74 9.61
N LEU A 36 15.64 7.64 9.14
CA LEU A 36 15.23 7.44 7.75
C LEU A 36 14.37 8.61 7.23
N GLU A 37 14.73 9.82 7.65
CA GLU A 37 14.10 11.07 7.25
C GLU A 37 14.22 11.35 5.74
N ASP A 38 15.29 10.86 5.10
CA ASP A 38 15.53 10.92 3.65
C ASP A 38 14.48 10.19 2.80
N VAL A 39 13.76 9.22 3.38
CA VAL A 39 12.71 8.48 2.68
C VAL A 39 11.62 9.43 2.17
N HIS A 40 11.33 10.52 2.87
CA HIS A 40 10.35 11.53 2.43
C HIS A 40 10.77 12.27 1.15
N ASP A 41 12.04 12.20 0.76
CA ASP A 41 12.56 12.87 -0.43
C ASP A 41 12.70 11.94 -1.64
N ASN A 42 12.76 10.61 -1.44
CA ASN A 42 12.85 9.63 -2.52
C ASN A 42 11.82 9.87 -3.64
N ARG A 43 12.29 10.06 -4.88
CA ARG A 43 11.45 10.21 -6.07
C ARG A 43 11.85 9.15 -7.11
N PRO A 44 10.91 8.70 -7.96
CA PRO A 44 9.47 8.95 -7.89
C PRO A 44 8.76 8.07 -6.83
N PHE A 45 9.42 7.05 -6.29
CA PHE A 45 8.83 6.08 -5.36
C PHE A 45 9.48 6.07 -3.99
N LYS A 46 8.68 5.72 -2.97
CA LYS A 46 9.14 5.53 -1.60
C LYS A 46 9.56 4.10 -1.27
N PHE A 47 9.16 3.15 -2.11
CA PHE A 47 9.41 1.71 -1.96
C PHE A 47 8.91 1.11 -0.63
N PHE A 48 7.83 1.64 -0.10
CA PHE A 48 7.10 1.05 1.02
C PHE A 48 5.59 1.27 0.86
N SER A 49 4.82 0.40 1.50
CA SER A 49 3.37 0.48 1.62
C SER A 49 2.97 -0.02 3.00
N PHE A 50 1.76 0.29 3.46
CA PHE A 50 1.28 -0.19 4.74
C PHE A 50 -0.22 -0.48 4.73
N SER A 51 -0.63 -1.38 5.62
CA SER A 51 -2.03 -1.71 5.83
C SER A 51 -2.76 -0.60 6.60
N ASN A 52 -4.08 -0.69 6.62
CA ASN A 52 -4.87 -0.06 7.67
C ASN A 52 -4.50 -0.64 9.06
N VAL A 53 -4.95 0.02 10.14
CA VAL A 53 -5.03 -0.64 11.45
C VAL A 53 -6.29 -1.50 11.45
N PHE A 54 -6.15 -2.81 11.71
CA PHE A 54 -7.26 -3.77 11.59
C PHE A 54 -7.43 -4.63 12.85
N PRO A 55 -8.66 -5.12 13.14
CA PRO A 55 -9.91 -4.89 12.40
C PRO A 55 -10.42 -3.43 12.45
N PRO A 56 -11.06 -2.94 11.37
CA PRO A 56 -11.55 -1.56 11.25
C PRO A 56 -12.95 -1.40 11.88
N GLU A 57 -13.02 -1.57 13.19
CA GLU A 57 -14.25 -1.48 13.99
C GLU A 57 -14.02 -0.61 15.22
N ASP A 58 -15.10 -0.20 15.89
CA ASP A 58 -15.02 0.55 17.15
C ASP A 58 -14.18 -0.21 18.18
N ILE A 59 -13.44 0.55 18.99
CA ILE A 59 -12.34 0.04 19.79
C ILE A 59 -12.61 0.34 21.26
N LYS A 60 -12.62 -0.69 22.10
CA LYS A 60 -12.56 -0.53 23.54
C LYS A 60 -11.12 -0.52 24.01
N GLN A 61 -10.86 0.10 25.15
CA GLN A 61 -9.56 0.02 25.81
C GLN A 61 -9.15 -1.46 26.00
N GLY A 62 -7.91 -1.78 25.66
CA GLY A 62 -7.37 -3.14 25.72
C GLY A 62 -7.63 -4.01 24.48
N ASP A 63 -8.51 -3.58 23.56
CA ASP A 63 -8.77 -4.35 22.34
C ASP A 63 -7.51 -4.45 21.46
N ASN A 64 -7.35 -5.64 20.86
CA ASN A 64 -6.22 -5.91 19.99
C ASN A 64 -6.44 -5.33 18.59
N ARG A 65 -5.37 -4.77 18.03
CA ARG A 65 -5.29 -4.35 16.62
C ARG A 65 -3.98 -4.83 16.01
N THR A 66 -3.89 -4.80 14.69
CA THR A 66 -2.67 -5.11 13.95
C THR A 66 -2.42 -4.03 12.92
N PHE A 67 -1.14 -3.71 12.74
CA PHE A 67 -0.64 -2.83 11.68
C PHE A 67 0.52 -3.52 10.97
N ILE A 68 0.61 -3.38 9.65
CA ILE A 68 1.69 -3.96 8.87
C ILE A 68 2.30 -2.88 7.97
N LEU A 69 3.62 -2.73 8.04
CA LEU A 69 4.40 -1.99 7.05
C LEU A 69 5.22 -2.97 6.21
N ALA A 70 5.16 -2.81 4.90
CA ALA A 70 5.95 -3.57 3.95
C ALA A 70 6.89 -2.63 3.19
N SER A 71 8.09 -3.12 2.85
CA SER A 71 9.02 -2.38 2.01
C SER A 71 9.92 -3.32 1.21
N SER A 72 10.25 -2.90 -0.02
CA SER A 72 11.31 -3.53 -0.81
C SER A 72 12.68 -3.18 -0.26
N ASN A 73 12.82 -2.04 0.44
CA ASN A 73 14.03 -1.67 1.14
C ASN A 73 14.09 -2.33 2.52
N ARG A 74 14.97 -3.32 2.66
CA ARG A 74 15.20 -4.06 3.92
C ARG A 74 15.52 -3.14 5.10
N LYS A 75 16.28 -2.06 4.89
CA LYS A 75 16.67 -1.10 5.93
C LYS A 75 15.44 -0.40 6.54
N ILE A 76 14.43 -0.08 5.72
CA ILE A 76 13.17 0.52 6.19
C ILE A 76 12.49 -0.40 7.19
N VAL A 77 12.33 -1.68 6.84
CA VAL A 77 11.65 -2.65 7.72
C VAL A 77 12.44 -2.91 9.00
N GLU A 78 13.76 -3.07 8.89
CA GLU A 78 14.62 -3.36 10.06
C GLU A 78 14.63 -2.20 11.05
N LYS A 79 14.79 -0.97 10.57
CA LYS A 79 14.85 0.21 11.44
C LYS A 79 13.49 0.58 12.01
N PHE A 80 12.42 0.46 11.21
CA PHE A 80 11.06 0.66 11.71
C PHE A 80 10.70 -0.34 12.82
N ALA A 81 11.11 -1.61 12.68
CA ALA A 81 10.94 -2.61 13.72
C ALA A 81 11.74 -2.26 14.99
N GLU A 82 13.03 -1.92 14.85
CA GLU A 82 13.90 -1.55 15.97
C GLU A 82 13.32 -0.36 16.78
N VAL A 83 12.83 0.67 16.10
CA VAL A 83 12.19 1.82 16.76
C VAL A 83 10.87 1.43 17.40
N SER A 84 10.07 0.58 16.75
CA SER A 84 8.78 0.12 17.29
C SER A 84 8.93 -0.75 18.54
N GLU A 85 10.07 -1.42 18.72
CA GLU A 85 10.41 -2.18 19.93
C GLU A 85 10.88 -1.27 21.08
N LYS A 86 11.55 -0.14 20.76
CA LYS A 86 12.04 0.83 21.76
C LYS A 86 10.96 1.84 22.18
N ASN A 87 10.17 2.29 21.23
CA ASN A 87 9.05 3.21 21.41
C ASN A 87 7.75 2.45 21.13
N ASP A 88 7.12 2.01 22.23
CA ASP A 88 5.95 1.16 22.21
C ASP A 88 4.65 1.90 21.85
N ARG A 89 4.71 3.12 21.30
CA ARG A 89 3.53 3.91 20.94
C ARG A 89 3.30 3.93 19.44
N LEU A 90 2.05 3.79 19.04
CA LEU A 90 1.58 4.17 17.70
C LEU A 90 0.35 5.05 17.86
N GLU A 91 0.48 6.33 17.48
CA GLU A 91 -0.53 7.35 17.73
C GLU A 91 -0.76 8.20 16.48
N PHE A 92 -2.01 8.43 16.14
CA PHE A 92 -2.41 9.22 14.98
C PHE A 92 -3.86 9.71 15.13
N GLY A 93 -4.08 10.99 14.83
CA GLY A 93 -5.38 11.63 15.08
C GLY A 93 -5.77 11.47 16.55
N GLU A 94 -6.98 10.96 16.80
CA GLU A 94 -7.43 10.63 18.15
C GLU A 94 -7.03 9.21 18.60
N GLN A 95 -6.48 8.40 17.70
CA GLN A 95 -6.17 6.99 17.94
C GLN A 95 -4.83 6.80 18.68
N GLN A 96 -4.83 5.99 19.73
CA GLN A 96 -3.68 5.69 20.58
C GLN A 96 -3.58 4.20 20.86
N TYR A 97 -2.41 3.64 20.55
CA TYR A 97 -2.10 2.23 20.76
C TYR A 97 -0.76 2.05 21.45
N SER A 98 -0.67 0.99 22.27
CA SER A 98 0.60 0.43 22.69
C SER A 98 0.97 -0.76 21.81
N ILE A 99 2.23 -0.86 21.40
CA ILE A 99 2.81 -1.94 20.62
C ILE A 99 3.20 -3.04 21.60
N LYS A 100 2.56 -4.20 21.48
CA LYS A 100 2.75 -5.36 22.35
C LYS A 100 3.75 -6.36 21.81
N ASP A 101 3.89 -6.41 20.49
CA ASP A 101 4.75 -7.36 19.79
C ASP A 101 5.13 -6.80 18.43
N THR A 102 6.37 -7.04 18.03
CA THR A 102 6.92 -6.63 16.73
C THR A 102 7.51 -7.86 16.06
N SER A 103 7.02 -8.18 14.87
CA SER A 103 7.43 -9.38 14.13
C SER A 103 7.83 -9.01 12.71
N LYS A 104 8.95 -9.55 12.24
CA LYS A 104 9.34 -9.43 10.83
C LYS A 104 8.86 -10.65 10.06
N ILE A 105 8.18 -10.42 8.95
CA ILE A 105 7.65 -11.48 8.08
C ILE A 105 8.09 -11.22 6.63
N SER A 106 8.23 -12.28 5.86
CA SER A 106 8.42 -12.20 4.41
C SER A 106 7.28 -12.93 3.73
N VAL A 107 6.79 -12.36 2.63
CA VAL A 107 5.86 -13.06 1.74
C VAL A 107 6.69 -13.63 0.62
N ASP A 108 6.67 -14.96 0.47
CA ASP A 108 7.22 -15.63 -0.69
C ASP A 108 6.14 -15.74 -1.78
N PRO A 109 6.31 -15.12 -2.95
CA PRO A 109 5.42 -15.32 -4.10
C PRO A 109 5.22 -16.78 -4.47
N GLY A 110 6.27 -17.61 -4.38
CA GLY A 110 6.30 -18.93 -5.02
C GLY A 110 6.31 -18.84 -6.56
N GLU A 111 6.11 -19.98 -7.21
CA GLU A 111 6.09 -20.09 -8.69
C GLU A 111 4.79 -19.55 -9.29
N LYS A 112 3.68 -19.66 -8.57
CA LYS A 112 2.37 -19.14 -8.97
C LYS A 112 1.53 -18.86 -7.73
N GLY A 113 0.56 -17.96 -7.84
CA GLY A 113 -0.34 -17.69 -6.74
C GLY A 113 -1.34 -16.59 -7.04
N LYS A 114 -2.08 -16.22 -5.99
CA LYS A 114 -2.99 -15.07 -6.01
C LYS A 114 -2.60 -14.05 -4.95
N MET A 115 -2.74 -12.78 -5.31
CA MET A 115 -2.66 -11.66 -4.38
C MET A 115 -4.00 -10.97 -4.26
N ILE A 116 -4.29 -10.46 -3.07
CA ILE A 116 -5.52 -9.74 -2.75
C ILE A 116 -5.17 -8.41 -2.10
N THR A 117 -5.89 -7.36 -2.46
CA THR A 117 -5.69 -6.03 -1.84
C THR A 117 -6.00 -6.06 -0.35
N GLY A 118 -5.05 -5.64 0.48
CA GLY A 118 -5.28 -5.28 1.88
C GLY A 118 -5.65 -3.80 2.05
N THR A 119 -5.24 -2.93 1.13
CA THR A 119 -5.78 -1.56 0.99
C THR A 119 -6.10 -1.25 -0.49
N PRO A 120 -7.04 -0.35 -0.79
CA PRO A 120 -7.45 -0.05 -2.17
C PRO A 120 -6.28 0.43 -3.03
N ILE A 121 -6.24 0.02 -4.29
CA ILE A 121 -5.26 0.49 -5.28
C ILE A 121 -5.80 1.77 -5.92
N VAL A 122 -4.95 2.80 -5.99
CA VAL A 122 -5.25 4.05 -6.68
C VAL A 122 -4.57 4.03 -8.04
N VAL A 123 -5.36 4.28 -9.09
CA VAL A 123 -4.87 4.47 -10.46
C VAL A 123 -5.46 5.75 -11.00
N ARG A 124 -4.59 6.66 -11.44
CA ARG A 124 -4.94 7.83 -12.23
C ARG A 124 -4.45 7.65 -13.66
N ILE A 125 -5.30 8.03 -14.60
CA ILE A 125 -5.04 7.96 -16.03
C ILE A 125 -5.04 9.39 -16.57
N ALA A 126 -3.98 9.77 -17.26
CA ALA A 126 -3.93 11.04 -17.98
C ALA A 126 -5.10 11.10 -18.97
N LYS A 127 -5.76 12.26 -19.09
CA LYS A 127 -6.97 12.42 -19.90
C LYS A 127 -6.79 11.92 -21.35
N GLU A 128 -5.64 12.19 -21.94
CA GLU A 128 -5.30 11.77 -23.31
C GLU A 128 -5.25 10.25 -23.43
N LYS A 129 -4.59 9.57 -22.49
CA LYS A 129 -4.55 8.10 -22.45
C LYS A 129 -5.91 7.50 -22.10
N ALA A 130 -6.67 8.16 -21.23
CA ALA A 130 -8.00 7.69 -20.82
C ALA A 130 -8.96 7.59 -22.02
N ALA A 131 -8.84 8.52 -22.98
CA ALA A 131 -9.64 8.52 -24.21
C ALA A 131 -9.41 7.27 -25.08
N GLU A 132 -8.21 6.67 -25.05
CA GLU A 132 -7.91 5.41 -25.77
C GLU A 132 -8.77 4.24 -25.26
N TYR A 133 -9.23 4.30 -24.01
CA TYR A 133 -10.10 3.31 -23.37
C TYR A 133 -11.57 3.77 -23.32
N GLY A 134 -11.94 4.84 -24.03
CA GLY A 134 -13.28 5.42 -23.98
C GLY A 134 -13.65 6.04 -22.63
N ILE A 135 -12.65 6.41 -21.81
CA ILE A 135 -12.85 7.03 -20.50
C ILE A 135 -12.80 8.55 -20.67
N GLU A 136 -13.96 9.19 -20.48
CA GLU A 136 -14.08 10.64 -20.54
C GLU A 136 -13.97 11.29 -19.14
N GLY A 137 -13.41 12.49 -19.07
CA GLY A 137 -13.34 13.26 -17.84
C GLY A 137 -12.90 14.71 -18.03
N ASN A 138 -13.26 15.53 -17.05
CA ASN A 138 -12.99 16.97 -17.06
C ASN A 138 -11.65 17.35 -16.42
N HIS A 139 -10.99 16.40 -15.75
CA HIS A 139 -9.71 16.60 -15.09
C HIS A 139 -8.56 16.03 -15.92
N GLN A 140 -7.36 16.61 -15.77
CA GLN A 140 -6.13 16.15 -16.43
C GLN A 140 -5.73 14.73 -16.01
N GLN A 141 -6.08 14.34 -14.78
CA GLN A 141 -5.87 13.01 -14.23
C GLN A 141 -7.23 12.48 -13.79
N ILE A 142 -7.63 11.36 -14.35
CA ILE A 142 -8.93 10.73 -14.10
C ILE A 142 -8.68 9.48 -13.27
N TYR A 143 -9.33 9.38 -12.11
CA TYR A 143 -9.33 8.14 -11.33
C TYR A 143 -10.00 7.02 -12.13
N TRP A 144 -9.36 5.87 -12.21
CA TRP A 144 -10.02 4.66 -12.70
C TRP A 144 -11.15 4.24 -11.75
N LYS A 145 -12.26 3.76 -12.31
CA LYS A 145 -13.47 3.34 -11.61
C LYS A 145 -13.96 2.03 -12.18
N MET A 146 -14.70 1.23 -11.41
CA MET A 146 -15.20 -0.08 -11.83
C MET A 146 -16.09 -0.06 -13.06
N LYS A 147 -16.69 1.10 -13.39
CA LYS A 147 -17.46 1.29 -14.62
C LYS A 147 -16.60 1.43 -15.89
N HIS A 148 -15.29 1.66 -15.74
CA HIS A 148 -14.36 1.80 -16.86
C HIS A 148 -13.78 0.44 -17.25
N ASP A 149 -13.17 0.36 -18.44
CA ASP A 149 -12.50 -0.85 -18.91
C ASP A 149 -11.39 -1.28 -17.93
N SER A 150 -11.43 -2.54 -17.50
CA SER A 150 -10.43 -3.11 -16.58
C SER A 150 -9.05 -3.20 -17.23
N GLN A 151 -8.94 -3.30 -18.55
CA GLN A 151 -7.64 -3.31 -19.24
C GLN A 151 -6.87 -2.00 -18.98
N ALA A 152 -7.57 -0.86 -18.99
CA ALA A 152 -7.00 0.43 -18.64
C ALA A 152 -6.40 0.46 -17.23
N PHE A 153 -6.98 -0.30 -16.29
CA PHE A 153 -6.43 -0.42 -14.93
C PHE A 153 -5.19 -1.31 -14.93
N ILE A 154 -5.26 -2.48 -15.55
CA ILE A 154 -4.18 -3.47 -15.59
C ILE A 154 -2.94 -2.87 -16.24
N ASP A 155 -3.07 -2.24 -17.40
CA ASP A 155 -1.95 -1.61 -18.11
C ASP A 155 -1.25 -0.56 -17.22
N ARG A 156 -2.03 0.23 -16.47
CA ARG A 156 -1.49 1.27 -15.58
C ARG A 156 -0.79 0.71 -14.35
N ILE A 157 -1.31 -0.34 -13.72
CA ILE A 157 -0.62 -0.96 -12.57
C ILE A 157 0.65 -1.69 -13.02
N GLU A 158 0.65 -2.31 -14.20
CA GLU A 158 1.84 -2.97 -14.74
C GLU A 158 2.90 -1.94 -15.14
N GLU A 159 2.53 -0.85 -15.82
CA GLU A 159 3.45 0.26 -16.11
C GLU A 159 4.05 0.88 -14.83
N ASN A 160 3.23 1.07 -13.79
CA ASN A 160 3.70 1.57 -12.50
C ASN A 160 4.69 0.60 -11.83
N LEU A 161 4.39 -0.70 -11.85
CA LEU A 161 5.24 -1.73 -11.24
C LEU A 161 6.55 -1.93 -12.02
N ALA A 162 6.50 -1.88 -13.35
CA ALA A 162 7.65 -1.86 -14.23
C ALA A 162 8.60 -0.68 -13.89
N HIS A 163 8.04 0.52 -13.75
CA HIS A 163 8.82 1.71 -13.40
C HIS A 163 9.41 1.64 -11.98
N LYS A 164 8.67 1.08 -11.01
CA LYS A 164 9.21 0.78 -9.67
C LYS A 164 10.39 -0.19 -9.76
N TYR A 165 10.25 -1.26 -10.55
CA TYR A 165 11.28 -2.26 -10.74
C TYR A 165 12.55 -1.65 -11.33
N GLU A 166 12.41 -0.90 -12.41
CA GLU A 166 13.52 -0.23 -13.08
C GLU A 166 14.22 0.76 -12.16
N THR A 167 13.46 1.60 -11.45
CA THR A 167 14.01 2.58 -10.51
C THR A 167 14.76 1.90 -9.36
N TYR A 168 14.24 0.80 -8.83
CA TYR A 168 14.79 0.13 -7.65
C TYR A 168 16.02 -0.73 -7.98
N TYR A 169 15.94 -1.52 -9.05
CA TYR A 169 16.98 -2.46 -9.43
C TYR A 169 17.98 -1.89 -10.43
N ASN A 170 17.68 -0.73 -11.03
CA ASN A 170 18.43 -0.12 -12.14
C ASN A 170 18.62 -1.11 -13.31
N ARG A 171 17.53 -1.78 -13.71
CA ARG A 171 17.49 -2.86 -14.71
C ARG A 171 16.15 -2.87 -15.42
N GLU A 172 16.14 -3.37 -16.65
CA GLU A 172 14.90 -3.61 -17.40
C GLU A 172 13.98 -4.59 -16.64
N PRO A 173 12.68 -4.28 -16.51
CA PRO A 173 11.70 -5.21 -15.94
C PRO A 173 11.48 -6.41 -16.89
N PRO A 174 10.93 -7.53 -16.39
CA PRO A 174 10.51 -8.62 -17.25
C PRO A 174 9.38 -8.16 -18.20
N ASP A 175 9.12 -8.98 -19.22
CA ASP A 175 8.05 -8.74 -20.18
C ASP A 175 6.66 -8.84 -19.52
N ARG A 176 5.75 -7.97 -19.97
CA ARG A 176 4.32 -8.02 -19.63
C ARG A 176 3.60 -9.10 -20.45
N PRO A 177 2.48 -9.67 -19.97
CA PRO A 177 1.75 -9.31 -18.73
C PRO A 177 2.40 -9.87 -17.46
N TYR A 178 2.21 -9.16 -16.35
CA TYR A 178 2.66 -9.57 -15.01
C TYR A 178 1.60 -10.36 -14.26
N PHE A 179 0.33 -10.14 -14.60
CA PHE A 179 -0.80 -10.84 -14.00
C PHE A 179 -1.49 -11.73 -15.04
N THR A 180 -1.73 -12.98 -14.68
CA THR A 180 -2.36 -13.99 -15.54
C THR A 180 -3.90 -13.99 -15.43
N GLY A 181 -4.43 -13.34 -14.39
CA GLY A 181 -5.86 -13.19 -14.16
C GLY A 181 -6.15 -12.08 -13.15
N TYR A 182 -7.35 -11.51 -13.18
CA TYR A 182 -7.75 -10.46 -12.26
C TYR A 182 -9.26 -10.46 -12.01
N THR A 183 -9.66 -10.09 -10.80
CA THR A 183 -11.07 -9.95 -10.40
C THR A 183 -11.25 -8.68 -9.57
N PRO A 184 -11.94 -7.65 -10.10
CA PRO A 184 -12.27 -6.47 -9.31
C PRO A 184 -13.32 -6.82 -8.24
N ARG A 185 -13.20 -6.21 -7.05
CA ARG A 185 -14.04 -6.55 -5.89
C ARG A 185 -14.93 -5.39 -5.46
N LYS A 186 -14.33 -4.23 -5.14
CA LYS A 186 -15.03 -3.05 -4.62
C LYS A 186 -14.35 -1.76 -5.08
N GLU A 187 -15.15 -0.75 -5.36
CA GLU A 187 -14.74 0.65 -5.48
C GLU A 187 -15.02 1.37 -4.16
N VAL A 188 -14.09 2.22 -3.74
CA VAL A 188 -14.23 3.04 -2.53
C VAL A 188 -13.79 4.48 -2.81
N ALA A 189 -14.47 5.42 -2.17
CA ALA A 189 -14.08 6.81 -2.12
C ALA A 189 -13.55 7.11 -0.71
N VAL A 190 -12.29 7.52 -0.62
CA VAL A 190 -11.56 7.73 0.63
C VAL A 190 -11.26 9.21 0.80
N PRO A 191 -11.80 9.88 1.84
CA PRO A 191 -11.47 11.26 2.14
C PRO A 191 -10.08 11.35 2.80
N LEU A 192 -9.18 12.12 2.18
CA LEU A 192 -7.90 12.52 2.74
C LEU A 192 -8.03 13.93 3.30
N LYS A 193 -7.95 14.05 4.62
CA LYS A 193 -8.07 15.32 5.34
C LYS A 193 -6.69 15.92 5.56
N TYR A 194 -6.40 17.02 4.88
CA TYR A 194 -5.22 17.84 5.07
C TYR A 194 -5.58 19.11 5.86
N ALA A 195 -4.57 19.92 6.21
CA ALA A 195 -4.80 21.18 6.91
C ALA A 195 -5.56 22.20 6.04
N GLU A 196 -5.29 22.18 4.73
CA GLU A 196 -5.83 23.07 3.71
C GLU A 196 -7.19 22.65 3.15
N GLY A 197 -7.63 21.42 3.41
CA GLY A 197 -8.89 20.91 2.85
C GLY A 197 -9.03 19.39 2.88
N THR A 198 -10.06 18.89 2.22
CA THR A 198 -10.30 17.45 2.07
C THR A 198 -10.32 17.07 0.60
N ASP A 199 -9.43 16.17 0.21
CA ASP A 199 -9.42 15.56 -1.12
C ASP A 199 -10.08 14.19 -1.08
N THR A 200 -10.89 13.87 -2.09
CA THR A 200 -11.45 12.52 -2.22
C THR A 200 -10.63 11.71 -3.21
N VAL A 201 -10.02 10.62 -2.73
CA VAL A 201 -9.29 9.66 -3.54
C VAL A 201 -10.20 8.47 -3.86
N VAL A 202 -10.29 8.10 -5.13
CA VAL A 202 -11.00 6.88 -5.54
C VAL A 202 -9.99 5.75 -5.70
N GLY A 203 -10.26 4.63 -5.02
CA GLY A 203 -9.45 3.42 -5.09
C GLY A 203 -10.31 2.19 -5.28
N THR A 204 -9.70 1.12 -5.78
CA THR A 204 -10.41 -0.14 -6.07
C THR A 204 -9.65 -1.33 -5.50
N THR A 205 -10.40 -2.35 -5.10
CA THR A 205 -9.86 -3.59 -4.50
C THR A 205 -9.95 -4.73 -5.49
N TRP A 206 -8.94 -5.61 -5.47
CA TRP A 206 -8.73 -6.61 -6.51
C TRP A 206 -8.16 -7.90 -5.95
N GLU A 207 -8.44 -8.99 -6.66
CA GLU A 207 -7.63 -10.21 -6.66
C GLU A 207 -6.88 -10.29 -7.99
N LEU A 208 -5.60 -10.64 -7.94
CA LEU A 208 -4.72 -10.77 -9.12
C LEU A 208 -3.98 -12.10 -9.05
N GLU A 209 -3.96 -12.84 -10.15
CA GLU A 209 -3.23 -14.10 -10.32
C GLU A 209 -1.90 -13.82 -11.03
N TYR A 210 -0.86 -14.59 -10.72
CA TYR A 210 0.47 -14.42 -11.31
C TYR A 210 1.23 -15.74 -11.43
N GLU A 211 2.22 -15.74 -12.33
CA GLU A 211 3.18 -16.83 -12.51
C GLU A 211 4.61 -16.28 -12.63
N CYS A 212 5.51 -16.74 -11.78
CA CYS A 212 6.91 -16.37 -11.71
C CYS A 212 7.76 -17.30 -12.58
N HIS A 213 7.73 -17.11 -13.90
CA HIS A 213 8.44 -17.96 -14.87
C HIS A 213 9.97 -17.77 -14.88
N ASN A 214 10.48 -16.69 -14.28
CA ASN A 214 11.90 -16.42 -14.11
C ASN A 214 12.16 -15.60 -12.83
N ARG A 215 13.44 -15.32 -12.56
CA ARG A 215 13.87 -14.62 -11.35
C ARG A 215 13.45 -13.14 -11.36
N GLU A 216 13.41 -12.52 -12.52
CA GLU A 216 13.01 -11.14 -12.74
C GLU A 216 11.52 -10.96 -12.41
N MET A 217 10.66 -11.85 -12.90
CA MET A 217 9.24 -11.90 -12.58
C MET A 217 9.03 -12.16 -11.09
N TYR A 218 9.74 -13.13 -10.50
CA TYR A 218 9.69 -13.35 -9.05
C TYR A 218 10.00 -12.06 -8.26
N ARG A 219 11.06 -11.33 -8.63
CA ARG A 219 11.44 -10.06 -7.98
C ARG A 219 10.39 -8.98 -8.18
N LEU A 220 9.77 -8.94 -9.35
CA LEU A 220 8.71 -7.98 -9.67
C LEU A 220 7.44 -8.26 -8.85
N ILE A 221 7.01 -9.51 -8.73
CA ILE A 221 5.88 -9.90 -7.88
C ILE A 221 6.19 -9.70 -6.40
N GLN A 222 7.41 -10.00 -5.96
CA GLN A 222 7.88 -9.67 -4.61
C GLN A 222 7.77 -8.17 -4.33
N MET A 223 8.13 -7.33 -5.31
CA MET A 223 8.00 -5.88 -5.21
C MET A 223 6.55 -5.42 -5.11
N ALA A 224 5.61 -6.07 -5.80
CA ALA A 224 4.18 -5.79 -5.63
C ALA A 224 3.72 -6.05 -4.17
N TYR A 225 4.18 -7.14 -3.55
CA TYR A 225 3.90 -7.43 -2.14
C TYR A 225 4.56 -6.49 -1.14
N ASP A 226 5.70 -5.92 -1.51
CA ASP A 226 6.56 -5.18 -0.60
C ASP A 226 6.40 -3.66 -0.71
N SER A 227 6.17 -3.14 -1.91
CA SER A 227 6.01 -1.71 -2.20
C SER A 227 4.59 -1.32 -2.62
N GLY A 228 3.69 -2.30 -2.74
CA GLY A 228 2.31 -2.09 -3.15
C GLY A 228 2.13 -1.79 -4.63
N LEU A 229 0.88 -1.87 -5.09
CA LEU A 229 0.47 -1.60 -6.47
C LEU A 229 -0.10 -0.18 -6.63
N GLY A 230 0.00 0.37 -7.84
CA GLY A 230 -0.54 1.68 -8.17
C GLY A 230 0.15 2.84 -7.45
N GLU A 231 -0.64 3.86 -7.12
CA GLU A 231 -0.18 5.14 -6.59
C GLU A 231 -0.48 5.32 -5.09
N LEU A 232 0.12 6.35 -4.48
CA LEU A 232 -0.10 6.75 -3.08
C LEU A 232 0.23 5.64 -2.05
N ASN A 233 1.19 4.78 -2.35
CA ASN A 233 1.55 3.65 -1.47
C ASN A 233 2.01 4.09 -0.08
N ALA A 234 2.79 5.17 -0.02
CA ALA A 234 3.24 5.78 1.24
C ALA A 234 2.14 6.58 1.98
N THR A 235 0.90 6.59 1.47
CA THR A 235 -0.30 7.15 2.12
C THR A 235 -1.27 6.02 2.54
N GLY A 236 -0.86 4.75 2.44
CA GLY A 236 -1.66 3.60 2.88
C GLY A 236 -2.51 2.97 1.78
N PHE A 237 -2.20 3.19 0.50
CA PHE A 237 -2.90 2.58 -0.63
C PHE A 237 -2.09 1.45 -1.31
N GLY A 238 -2.79 0.54 -1.96
CA GLY A 238 -2.21 -0.52 -2.79
C GLY A 238 -1.42 -1.59 -2.03
N PHE A 239 -1.59 -1.71 -0.71
CA PHE A 239 -0.97 -2.78 0.07
C PHE A 239 -1.59 -4.13 -0.34
N MET A 240 -0.76 -5.13 -0.64
CA MET A 240 -1.20 -6.45 -1.13
C MET A 240 -0.95 -7.55 -0.10
N ASN A 241 -1.78 -8.59 -0.10
CA ASN A 241 -1.61 -9.80 0.70
C ASN A 241 -1.60 -11.03 -0.19
N LYS A 242 -0.89 -12.08 0.23
CA LYS A 242 -0.99 -13.40 -0.41
C LYS A 242 -2.31 -14.04 0.00
N VAL A 243 -3.01 -14.65 -0.95
CA VAL A 243 -4.14 -15.54 -0.63
C VAL A 243 -3.53 -16.89 -0.28
N ASN A 244 -3.82 -17.39 0.91
CA ASN A 244 -3.46 -18.76 1.27
C ASN A 244 -4.52 -19.70 0.68
N ASP A 245 -4.07 -20.74 -0.03
CA ASP A 245 -4.92 -21.86 -0.43
C ASP A 245 -5.42 -22.65 0.80
#